data_AF-A0A7C9EXZ3-F1
#
_entry.id   AF-A0A7C9EXZ3-F1
#
_cell.length_a   1.000
_cell.length_b   1.000
_cell.length_c   1.000
_cell.angle_alpha   90.00
_cell.angle_beta   90.00
_cell.angle_gamma   90.00
#
_symmetry.space_group_name_H-M   'P 1'
#
loop_
_entity.id
_entity.type
_entity.pdbx_description
1 polymer ?
#
loop_
_entity_poly.entity_id
_entity_poly.type
_entity_poly.pdbx_seq_one_letter_code
_entity_poly.pdbx_strand_id
1 'polypeptide(L)'
;FSLLSGYNALKDYFPTMEMKPNPQCPNAACLERQKEYILAKPAAKAKLEAEELLTTEATLHADNEWNISVVDDSLPEGSRSQNSDALPEGLVHELPAADEYKHASVPEQAATSADDLDELRRQLEALSAD
;
A
#
# COMPACT_ATOMS: atom_id res chain seq x y z
N PHE A 1 -13.82 1.87 -9.43
CA PHE A 1 -14.90 2.00 -8.43
C PHE A 1 -14.99 0.71 -7.63
N SER A 2 -14.69 0.72 -6.33
CA SER A 2 -14.84 -0.48 -5.49
C SER A 2 -16.27 -0.60 -4.95
N LEU A 3 -16.90 -1.76 -5.10
CA LEU A 3 -18.30 -2.00 -4.72
C LEU A 3 -18.47 -2.43 -3.25
N LEU A 4 -17.44 -3.03 -2.66
CA LEU A 4 -17.40 -3.40 -1.25
C LEU A 4 -16.01 -3.06 -0.67
N SER A 5 -16.00 -2.24 0.37
CA SER A 5 -14.81 -1.97 1.18
C SER A 5 -14.96 -2.68 2.51
N GLY A 6 -14.11 -3.67 2.76
CA GLY A 6 -13.95 -4.24 4.09
C GLY A 6 -12.94 -3.47 4.92
N TYR A 7 -12.91 -3.73 6.23
CA TYR A 7 -11.84 -3.27 7.12
C TYR A 7 -11.42 -4.43 8.03
N ASN A 8 -10.12 -4.76 8.01
CA ASN A 8 -9.50 -5.65 8.96
C ASN A 8 -8.60 -4.83 9.90
N ALA A 9 -9.11 -4.52 11.08
CA ALA A 9 -8.45 -3.67 12.07
C ALA A 9 -7.13 -4.24 12.62
N LEU A 10 -6.96 -5.56 12.61
CA LEU A 10 -5.74 -6.18 13.12
C LEU A 10 -4.57 -6.06 12.15
N LYS A 11 -4.86 -5.84 10.87
CA LYS A 11 -3.87 -5.76 9.79
C LYS A 11 -3.86 -4.40 9.10
N ASP A 12 -4.64 -3.44 9.61
CA ASP A 12 -4.94 -2.15 8.97
C ASP A 12 -5.18 -2.28 7.46
N TYR A 13 -5.97 -3.30 7.10
CA TYR A 13 -6.13 -3.72 5.72
C TYR A 13 -7.54 -3.42 5.24
N PHE A 14 -7.62 -2.76 4.08
CA PHE A 14 -8.87 -2.34 3.44
C PHE A 14 -9.10 -3.14 2.15
N PRO A 15 -9.63 -4.37 2.23
CA PRO A 15 -9.88 -5.17 1.04
C PRO A 15 -10.98 -4.54 0.19
N THR A 16 -10.68 -4.37 -1.08
CA THR A 16 -11.65 -4.05 -2.12
C THR A 16 -12.12 -5.33 -2.80
N MET A 17 -13.45 -5.54 -2.89
CA MET A 17 -14.01 -6.67 -3.63
C MET A 17 -15.13 -6.22 -4.55
N GLU A 18 -15.18 -6.79 -5.75
CA GLU A 18 -16.29 -6.62 -6.68
C GLU A 18 -17.27 -7.79 -6.55
N MET A 19 -18.50 -7.49 -6.12
CA MET A 19 -19.55 -8.48 -5.95
C MET A 19 -20.58 -8.36 -7.07
N LYS A 20 -20.95 -9.50 -7.67
CA LYS A 20 -22.02 -9.57 -8.67
C LYS A 20 -23.36 -9.91 -7.99
N PRO A 21 -24.49 -9.38 -8.49
CA PRO A 21 -25.81 -9.75 -8.00
C PRO A 21 -26.06 -11.27 -8.08
N ASN A 22 -26.77 -11.82 -7.10
CA ASN A 22 -27.17 -13.23 -7.09
C ASN A 22 -28.37 -13.46 -8.05
N PRO A 23 -28.26 -14.34 -9.06
CA PRO A 23 -29.36 -14.65 -9.98
C PRO A 23 -30.53 -15.38 -9.33
N GLN A 24 -30.34 -15.99 -8.16
CA GLN A 24 -31.38 -16.66 -7.37
C GLN A 24 -31.77 -15.83 -6.13
N CYS A 25 -31.63 -14.51 -6.19
CA CYS A 25 -32.03 -13.64 -5.09
C CYS A 25 -33.53 -13.87 -4.77
N PRO A 26 -33.91 -14.09 -3.50
CA PRO A 26 -35.31 -14.29 -3.13
C PRO A 26 -36.17 -13.02 -3.30
N ASN A 27 -35.54 -11.85 -3.47
CA ASN A 27 -36.22 -10.59 -3.70
C ASN A 27 -36.54 -10.40 -5.20
N ALA A 28 -37.81 -10.43 -5.55
CA ALA A 28 -38.28 -10.23 -6.93
C ALA A 28 -37.87 -8.86 -7.51
N ALA A 29 -37.89 -7.79 -6.71
CA ALA A 29 -37.48 -6.46 -7.17
C ALA A 29 -35.97 -6.37 -7.48
N CYS A 30 -35.15 -7.21 -6.84
CA CYS A 30 -33.73 -7.35 -7.17
C CYS A 30 -33.57 -7.99 -8.56
N LEU A 31 -34.32 -9.07 -8.84
CA LEU A 31 -34.26 -9.76 -10.13
C LEU A 31 -34.73 -8.87 -11.29
N GLU A 32 -35.78 -8.07 -11.13
CA GLU A 32 -36.22 -7.13 -12.16
C GLU A 32 -35.15 -6.08 -12.48
N ARG A 33 -34.54 -5.48 -11.45
CA ARG A 33 -33.41 -4.54 -11.64
C ARG A 33 -32.19 -5.19 -12.27
N GLN A 34 -31.93 -6.48 -12.00
CA GLN A 34 -30.84 -7.22 -12.67
C GLN A 34 -31.10 -7.33 -14.17
N LYS A 35 -32.35 -7.60 -14.59
CA LYS A 35 -32.72 -7.64 -16.01
C LYS A 35 -32.56 -6.28 -16.67
N GLU A 36 -33.06 -5.22 -16.04
CA GLU A 36 -32.89 -3.84 -16.52
C GLU A 36 -31.41 -3.47 -16.67
N TYR A 37 -30.60 -3.80 -15.68
CA TYR A 37 -29.16 -3.55 -15.71
C TYR A 37 -28.47 -4.28 -16.87
N ILE A 38 -28.81 -5.54 -17.14
CA ILE A 38 -28.24 -6.30 -18.27
C ILE A 38 -28.58 -5.62 -19.61
N LEU A 39 -29.80 -5.11 -19.76
CA LEU A 39 -30.23 -4.39 -20.96
C LEU A 39 -29.52 -3.01 -21.10
N ALA A 40 -29.23 -2.33 -19.99
CA ALA A 40 -28.58 -1.02 -19.99
C ALA A 40 -27.03 -1.07 -20.05
N LYS A 41 -26.41 -2.18 -19.63
CA LYS A 41 -24.95 -2.36 -19.55
C LYS A 41 -24.16 -2.09 -20.84
N PRO A 42 -24.60 -2.46 -22.06
CA PRO A 42 -23.84 -2.16 -23.27
C PRO A 42 -23.70 -0.66 -23.53
N ALA A 43 -24.70 0.16 -23.17
CA ALA A 43 -24.65 1.61 -23.34
C ALA A 43 -23.77 2.32 -22.29
N ALA A 44 -23.68 1.76 -21.07
CA ALA A 44 -22.90 2.35 -19.99
C ALA A 44 -21.38 2.09 -20.11
N LYS A 45 -20.99 0.90 -20.59
CA LYS A 45 -19.56 0.57 -20.82
C LYS A 45 -18.91 1.49 -21.86
N ALA A 46 -19.60 1.72 -22.97
CA ALA A 46 -19.11 2.59 -24.04
C ALA A 46 -18.90 4.05 -23.59
N LYS A 47 -19.67 4.55 -22.61
CA LYS A 47 -19.49 5.89 -22.05
C LYS A 47 -18.28 5.96 -21.11
N LEU A 48 -18.10 4.95 -20.26
CA LEU A 48 -17.02 4.90 -19.28
C LEU A 48 -15.65 4.73 -19.96
N GLU A 49 -15.57 3.90 -21.02
CA GLU A 49 -14.36 3.75 -21.84
C GLU A 49 -14.00 5.05 -22.58
N ALA A 50 -15.00 5.83 -23.02
CA ALA A 50 -14.76 7.14 -23.64
C ALA A 50 -14.27 8.20 -22.63
N GLU A 51 -14.74 8.17 -21.38
CA GLU A 51 -14.28 9.08 -20.32
C GLU A 51 -12.90 8.69 -19.75
N GLU A 52 -12.57 7.40 -19.75
CA GLU A 52 -11.24 6.89 -19.35
C GLU A 52 -10.16 7.30 -20.36
N LEU A 53 -10.46 7.24 -21.67
CA LEU A 53 -9.58 7.73 -22.74
C LEU A 53 -9.32 9.25 -22.67
N LEU A 54 -10.31 10.03 -22.19
CA LEU A 54 -10.17 11.48 -21.97
C LEU A 54 -9.30 11.82 -20.75
N THR A 55 -9.24 10.93 -19.75
CA THR A 55 -8.45 11.13 -18.52
C THR A 55 -6.98 10.73 -18.71
N THR A 56 -6.65 9.95 -19.74
CA THR A 56 -5.27 9.61 -20.09
C THR A 56 -4.50 10.71 -20.82
N GLU A 57 -5.12 11.87 -21.10
CA GLU A 57 -4.33 13.08 -21.37
C GLU A 57 -3.62 13.44 -20.07
N ALA A 58 -2.38 12.93 -19.95
CA ALA A 58 -1.45 13.12 -18.85
C ALA A 58 -1.66 14.49 -18.23
N THR A 59 -1.74 14.56 -16.90
CA THR A 59 -1.78 15.81 -16.14
C THR A 59 -0.65 16.71 -16.62
N LEU A 60 -0.94 17.57 -17.62
CA LEU A 60 0.01 18.49 -18.19
C LEU A 60 0.16 19.56 -17.13
N HIS A 61 1.20 19.42 -16.32
CA HIS A 61 1.60 20.46 -15.40
C HIS A 61 1.73 21.75 -16.21
N ALA A 62 0.83 22.71 -15.94
CA ALA A 62 0.77 23.96 -16.70
C ALA A 62 2.08 24.76 -16.58
N ASP A 63 2.84 24.51 -15.51
CA ASP A 63 4.16 25.05 -15.27
C ASP A 63 5.09 23.92 -14.75
N ASN A 64 6.25 23.75 -15.39
CA ASN A 64 7.30 22.81 -15.01
C ASN A 64 8.64 23.54 -14.87
N GLU A 65 8.65 24.62 -14.08
CA GLU A 65 9.82 25.45 -13.78
C GLU A 65 11.04 24.63 -13.31
N TRP A 66 10.80 23.50 -12.64
CA TRP A 66 11.82 22.64 -12.04
C TRP A 66 12.26 21.47 -12.93
N ASN A 67 11.79 21.39 -14.19
CA ASN A 67 12.11 20.33 -15.15
C ASN A 67 11.93 18.90 -14.60
N ILE A 68 10.92 18.69 -13.77
CA ILE A 68 10.62 17.38 -13.17
C ILE A 68 10.03 16.49 -14.28
N SER A 69 10.60 15.31 -14.49
CA SER A 69 10.15 14.33 -15.47
C SER A 69 9.65 13.04 -14.79
N VAL A 70 8.64 12.41 -15.38
CA VAL A 70 8.14 11.09 -14.94
C VAL A 70 9.01 10.03 -15.61
N VAL A 71 9.86 9.37 -14.81
CA VAL A 71 10.66 8.22 -15.26
C VAL A 71 9.95 6.94 -14.83
N ASP A 72 9.91 5.93 -15.69
CA ASP A 72 9.38 4.61 -15.37
C ASP A 72 10.45 3.78 -14.65
N ASP A 73 10.18 3.40 -13.39
CA ASP A 73 11.06 2.60 -12.54
C ASP A 73 11.25 1.16 -13.05
N SER A 74 10.50 0.75 -14.09
CA SER A 74 10.55 -0.58 -14.68
C SER A 74 11.67 -0.76 -15.72
N LEU A 75 12.36 0.31 -16.14
CA LEU A 75 13.53 0.20 -17.01
C LEU A 75 14.77 -0.20 -16.18
N PRO A 76 15.59 -1.16 -16.66
CA PRO A 76 16.88 -1.41 -16.03
C PRO A 76 17.71 -0.14 -16.07
N GLU A 77 18.12 0.37 -14.90
CA GLU A 77 18.96 1.56 -14.67
C GLU A 77 20.08 1.67 -15.72
N GLY A 78 19.78 2.35 -16.82
CA GLY A 78 20.63 2.50 -17.98
C GLY A 78 20.85 3.98 -18.22
N SER A 79 21.98 4.47 -17.72
CA SER A 79 22.39 5.88 -17.64
C SER A 79 21.66 6.70 -16.57
N ARG A 80 21.92 6.37 -15.30
CA ARG A 80 22.08 7.42 -14.29
C ARG A 80 23.06 8.44 -14.87
N SER A 81 22.55 9.60 -15.31
CA SER A 81 23.40 10.76 -15.52
C SER A 81 24.26 10.86 -14.28
N GLN A 82 25.57 10.85 -14.46
CA GLN A 82 26.51 10.99 -13.36
C GLN A 82 26.17 12.32 -12.66
N ASN A 83 25.34 12.25 -11.62
CA ASN A 83 25.38 13.24 -10.57
C ASN A 83 26.75 13.03 -9.97
N SER A 84 27.70 13.81 -10.48
CA SER A 84 29.00 13.94 -9.87
C SER A 84 28.74 14.23 -8.40
N ASP A 85 29.27 13.38 -7.53
CA ASP A 85 29.36 13.57 -6.08
C ASP A 85 30.20 14.81 -5.69
N ALA A 86 30.45 15.69 -6.65
CA ALA A 86 31.10 16.97 -6.50
C ALA A 86 30.05 17.99 -6.09
N LEU A 87 30.06 18.32 -4.81
CA LEU A 87 29.33 19.47 -4.30
C LEU A 87 29.91 20.76 -4.93
N PRO A 88 29.07 21.75 -5.25
CA PRO A 88 29.54 23.05 -5.71
C PRO A 88 30.40 23.74 -4.65
N GLU A 89 31.30 24.60 -5.11
CA GLU A 89 32.29 25.26 -4.26
C GLU A 89 31.60 26.08 -3.15
N GLY A 90 31.88 25.72 -1.89
CA GLY A 90 31.27 26.33 -0.70
C GLY A 90 30.22 25.46 0.03
N LEU A 91 29.92 24.26 -0.45
CA LEU A 91 29.01 23.32 0.22
C LEU A 91 29.79 22.11 0.77
N VAL A 92 29.55 21.75 2.03
CA VAL A 92 30.16 20.61 2.72
C VAL A 92 29.06 19.73 3.32
N HIS A 93 29.27 18.41 3.28
CA HIS A 93 28.39 17.46 3.95
C HIS A 93 28.52 17.59 5.48
N GLU A 94 27.40 17.76 6.18
CA GLU A 94 27.37 17.87 7.64
C GLU A 94 27.55 16.51 8.33
N LEU A 95 27.29 15.42 7.62
CA LEU A 95 27.38 14.05 8.11
C LEU A 95 28.42 13.25 7.33
N PRO A 96 29.14 12.31 7.99
CA PRO A 96 30.06 11.40 7.32
C PRO A 96 29.33 10.49 6.33
N ALA A 97 30.06 10.02 5.31
CA ALA A 97 29.53 9.03 4.36
C ALA A 97 29.13 7.73 5.10
N ALA A 98 28.00 7.15 4.69
CA ALA A 98 27.36 6.02 5.37
C ALA A 98 28.23 4.75 5.48
N ASP A 99 29.32 4.65 4.72
CA ASP A 99 30.19 3.48 4.69
C ASP A 99 31.13 3.33 5.91
N GLU A 100 31.14 4.28 6.85
CA GLU A 100 31.98 4.24 8.05
C GLU A 100 31.32 3.62 9.30
N TYR A 101 30.23 2.87 9.16
CA TYR A 101 29.63 2.19 10.30
C TYR A 101 30.41 0.92 10.69
N LYS A 102 31.43 1.07 11.54
CA LYS A 102 32.05 -0.08 12.24
C LYS A 102 31.05 -0.65 13.25
N HIS A 103 30.37 -1.72 12.86
CA HIS A 103 29.47 -2.50 13.72
C HIS A 103 30.24 -3.01 14.96
N ALA A 104 30.10 -2.32 16.10
CA ALA A 104 30.56 -2.85 17.38
C ALA A 104 29.68 -4.05 17.73
N SER A 105 30.27 -5.24 17.78
CA SER A 105 29.60 -6.45 18.27
C SER A 105 29.27 -6.30 19.75
N VAL A 106 28.00 -6.00 20.04
CA VAL A 106 27.41 -6.11 21.38
C VAL A 106 27.31 -7.60 21.73
N PRO A 107 27.74 -8.05 22.93
CA PRO A 107 27.64 -9.45 23.31
C PRO A 107 26.17 -9.85 23.47
N GLU A 108 25.85 -10.95 22.81
CA GLU A 108 24.61 -11.72 22.92
C GLU A 108 24.45 -12.25 24.35
N GLN A 109 23.53 -11.65 25.12
CA GLN A 109 22.96 -12.26 26.32
C GLN A 109 21.45 -12.46 26.10
N ALA A 110 21.14 -13.51 25.35
CA ALA A 110 19.85 -14.18 25.39
C ALA A 110 20.07 -15.57 25.99
N ALA A 111 19.64 -15.77 27.23
CA ALA A 111 19.39 -17.08 27.81
C ALA A 111 18.24 -16.95 28.81
N THR A 112 17.03 -17.07 28.28
CA THR A 112 15.76 -17.22 28.99
C THR A 112 15.74 -18.57 29.70
N SER A 113 15.64 -18.60 31.04
CA SER A 113 15.34 -19.82 31.78
C SER A 113 13.83 -20.09 31.77
N ALA A 114 13.44 -21.29 31.38
CA ALA A 114 12.05 -21.77 31.40
C ALA A 114 11.38 -21.70 32.78
N ASP A 115 12.16 -21.57 33.86
CA ASP A 115 11.69 -21.36 35.24
C ASP A 115 10.80 -20.11 35.42
N ASP A 116 10.97 -19.06 34.61
CA ASP A 116 10.20 -17.82 34.76
C ASP A 116 8.71 -17.96 34.35
N LEU A 117 8.38 -18.89 33.46
CA LEU A 117 7.01 -19.04 32.97
C LEU A 117 6.11 -19.82 33.95
N ASP A 118 6.66 -20.82 34.64
CA ASP A 118 5.92 -21.58 35.65
C ASP A 118 5.66 -20.75 36.92
N GLU A 119 6.60 -19.88 37.29
CA GLU A 119 6.41 -18.94 38.40
C GLU A 119 5.36 -17.87 38.07
N LEU A 120 5.38 -17.34 36.85
CA LEU A 120 4.37 -16.40 36.37
C LEU A 120 2.97 -17.02 36.35
N ARG A 121 2.87 -18.32 35.98
CA ARG A 121 1.60 -19.06 36.01
C ARG A 121 1.06 -19.20 37.43
N ARG A 122 1.89 -19.53 38.42
CA ARG A 122 1.48 -19.64 39.83
C ARG A 122 0.98 -18.30 40.38
N GLN A 123 1.63 -17.20 40.03
CA GLN A 123 1.22 -15.87 40.48
C GLN A 123 -0.16 -15.47 39.94
N LEU A 124 -0.44 -15.76 38.67
CA LEU A 124 -1.74 -15.47 38.05
C LEU A 124 -2.88 -16.31 38.67
N GLU A 125 -2.62 -17.58 38.98
CA GLU A 125 -3.61 -18.47 39.57
C GLU A 125 -3.97 -18.01 41.00
N ALA A 126 -2.98 -17.60 41.81
CA ALA A 126 -3.21 -17.07 43.15
C ALA A 126 -4.05 -15.78 43.17
N LEU A 127 -3.88 -14.89 42.18
CA LEU A 127 -4.67 -13.65 42.04
C LEU A 127 -6.11 -13.89 41.59
N SER A 128 -6.39 -15.04 40.96
CA SER A 128 -7.73 -15.38 40.45
C SER A 128 -8.63 -16.12 41.44
N ALA A 129 -8.10 -16.48 42.61
CA ALA A 129 -8.78 -17.30 43.61
C ALA A 129 -9.45 -16.50 44.75
N ASP A 130 -9.47 -15.17 44.67
CA ASP A 130 -10.27 -14.26 45.52
C ASP A 130 -11.50 -13.73 44.75
#